data_AF-A0AA95GA26-F1
#
_entry.id   AF-A0AA95GA26-F1
#
_cell.length_a   1.000
_cell.length_b   1.000
_cell.length_c   1.000
_cell.angle_alpha   90.00
_cell.angle_beta   90.00
_cell.angle_gamma   90.00
#
_symmetry.space_group_name_H-M   'P 1'
#
loop_
_entity.id
_entity.type
_entity.pdbx_description
1 polymer ?
#
loop_
_entity_poly.entity_id
_entity_poly.type
_entity_poly.pdbx_seq_one_letter_code
_entity_poly.pdbx_strand_id
1 'polypeptide(L)' 'MINSVEKRFNKIRTPRQIEWLTDRGSIYRDKSVQNLARNLGLKPCYTAPYSPSSNGMAEAFVGTFKRDYVYVNDCNSAD' A
#
# COMPACT_ATOMS: atom_id res chain seq x y z
N MET A 1 2.52 -2.66 -5.26
CA MET A 1 2.54 -3.91 -4.47
C MET A 1 3.70 -4.82 -4.86
N ILE A 2 3.75 -5.38 -6.09
CA ILE A 2 4.82 -6.30 -6.53
C ILE A 2 6.22 -5.70 -6.36
N ASN A 3 6.48 -4.56 -7.02
CA ASN A 3 7.76 -3.85 -6.94
C ASN A 3 8.16 -3.52 -5.49
N SER A 4 7.19 -3.23 -4.63
CA SER A 4 7.43 -2.94 -3.21
C SER A 4 7.96 -4.17 -2.45
N VAL A 5 7.45 -5.37 -2.74
CA VAL A 5 7.93 -6.63 -2.15
C VAL A 5 9.32 -6.95 -2.68
N GLU A 6 9.52 -6.83 -4.00
CA GLU A 6 10.81 -7.08 -4.66
C GLU A 6 11.90 -6.16 -4.13
N LYS A 7 11.66 -4.84 -4.12
CA LYS A 7 12.65 -3.86 -3.62
C LYS A 7 12.95 -4.03 -2.13
N ARG A 8 11.95 -4.37 -1.32
CA ARG A 8 12.12 -4.50 0.14
C ARG A 8 12.85 -5.77 0.55
N PHE A 9 12.51 -6.90 -0.07
CA PHE A 9 13.02 -8.22 0.35
C PHE A 9 14.06 -8.79 -0.60
N ASN A 10 14.34 -8.10 -1.71
CA ASN A 10 15.17 -8.58 -2.82
C ASN A 10 14.73 -9.96 -3.33
N LYS A 11 13.42 -10.22 -3.28
CA LYS A 11 12.76 -11.50 -3.59
C LYS A 11 11.35 -11.24 -4.10
N ILE A 12 10.84 -12.14 -4.94
CA ILE A 12 9.46 -12.09 -5.45
C ILE A 12 8.39 -12.39 -4.39
N ARG A 13 8.79 -12.87 -3.20
CA ARG A 13 7.90 -13.25 -2.10
C ARG A 13 8.49 -12.86 -0.76
N THR A 14 7.63 -12.51 0.19
CA THR A 14 8.05 -12.22 1.57
C THR A 14 8.62 -13.47 2.25
N PRO A 15 9.65 -13.32 3.13
CA PRO A 15 10.28 -14.47 3.81
C PRO A 15 9.37 -15.14 4.85
N ARG A 16 8.32 -14.45 5.28
CA ARG A 16 7.26 -14.94 6.17
C ARG A 16 5.94 -14.30 5.77
N GLN A 17 4.83 -14.82 6.27
CA GLN A 17 3.53 -14.18 6.06
C GLN A 17 3.54 -12.79 6.73
N ILE A 18 3.17 -11.76 5.96
CA ILE A 18 3.09 -10.37 6.42
C ILE A 18 1.66 -9.87 6.26
N GLU A 19 1.12 -9.26 7.31
CA GLU A 19 -0.19 -8.63 7.22
C GLU A 19 -0.12 -7.37 6.36
N TRP A 20 -1.00 -7.31 5.37
CA TRP A 20 -1.12 -6.18 4.45
C TRP A 20 -2.47 -5.50 4.70
N LEU A 21 -2.42 -4.46 5.52
CA LEU A 21 -3.59 -3.67 5.90
C LEU A 21 -3.93 -2.64 4.83
N THR A 22 -5.15 -2.68 4.32
CA THR A 22 -5.70 -1.71 3.37
C THR A 22 -7.06 -1.20 3.84
N ASP A 23 -7.60 -0.18 3.18
CA ASP A 23 -9.01 0.14 3.31
C ASP A 23 -9.90 -0.90 2.61
N ARG A 24 -11.23 -0.74 2.76
CA ARG A 24 -12.25 -1.59 2.12
C ARG A 24 -12.57 -1.19 0.67
N GLY A 25 -11.68 -0.43 0.01
CA GLY A 25 -11.81 -0.06 -1.40
C GLY A 25 -12.05 -1.28 -2.30
N SER A 26 -12.85 -1.09 -3.35
CA SER A 26 -13.22 -2.18 -4.27
C SER A 26 -11.98 -2.87 -4.86
N ILE A 27 -10.94 -2.09 -5.20
CA ILE A 27 -9.68 -2.61 -5.75
C ILE A 27 -9.00 -3.62 -4.82
N TYR A 28 -9.02 -3.39 -3.51
CA TYR A 28 -8.37 -4.27 -2.53
C TYR A 28 -9.23 -5.48 -2.20
N ARG A 29 -10.54 -5.38 -2.42
CA ARG A 29 -11.48 -6.50 -2.25
C ARG A 29 -11.57 -7.40 -3.48
N ASP A 30 -11.03 -6.99 -4.62
CA ASP A 30 -11.01 -7.82 -5.82
C ASP A 30 -10.27 -9.15 -5.56
N LYS A 31 -10.88 -10.26 -5.99
CA LYS A 31 -10.32 -11.61 -5.76
C LYS A 31 -8.96 -11.79 -6.44
N SER A 32 -8.77 -11.19 -7.61
CA SER A 32 -7.49 -11.24 -8.34
C SER A 32 -6.38 -10.58 -7.53
N VAL A 33 -6.65 -9.41 -6.94
CA VAL A 33 -5.72 -8.67 -6.10
C VAL A 33 -5.40 -9.41 -4.82
N GLN A 34 -6.41 -10.01 -4.17
CA GLN A 34 -6.17 -10.84 -2.99
C GLN A 34 -5.32 -12.07 -3.29
N ASN A 35 -5.53 -12.73 -4.44
CA ASN A 35 -4.73 -13.88 -4.85
C ASN A 35 -3.29 -13.48 -5.16
N LEU A 36 -3.10 -12.34 -5.84
CA LEU A 36 -1.78 -11.78 -6.09
C LEU A 36 -1.06 -11.47 -4.77
N ALA A 37 -1.72 -10.84 -3.81
CA ALA A 37 -1.16 -10.57 -2.49
C ALA A 37 -0.73 -11.86 -1.77
N ARG A 38 -1.58 -12.90 -1.77
CA ARG A 38 -1.25 -14.20 -1.18
C ARG A 38 -0.04 -14.86 -1.84
N ASN A 39 0.08 -14.78 -3.17
CA ASN A 39 1.23 -15.30 -3.91
C ASN A 39 2.53 -14.60 -3.52
N LEU A 40 2.47 -13.30 -3.24
CA LEU A 40 3.58 -12.50 -2.72
C LEU A 40 3.89 -12.77 -1.24
N GLY A 41 3.12 -13.62 -0.54
CA GLY A 41 3.28 -13.91 0.89
C GLY A 41 2.61 -12.90 1.82
N LEU A 42 1.70 -12.07 1.28
CA LEU A 42 0.92 -11.10 2.03
C LEU A 42 -0.42 -11.69 2.45
N LYS A 43 -0.87 -11.33 3.67
CA LYS A 43 -2.20 -11.62 4.20
C LYS A 43 -3.07 -10.37 4.07
N PRO A 44 -4.09 -10.36 3.20
CA PRO A 44 -4.99 -9.21 3.10
C PRO A 44 -5.73 -8.97 4.42
N CYS A 45 -5.64 -7.74 4.92
CA CYS A 45 -6.31 -7.26 6.14
C CYS A 45 -7.01 -5.94 5.81
N TYR A 46 -8.16 -5.66 6.43
CA TYR A 46 -8.95 -4.47 6.13
C TYR A 46 -9.27 -3.64 7.37
N THR A 47 -9.14 -2.32 7.27
CA THR A 47 -9.54 -1.40 8.34
C THR A 47 -11.04 -1.44 8.58
N ALA A 48 -11.48 -1.32 9.85
CA ALA A 48 -12.89 -1.31 10.23
C ALA A 48 -13.68 -0.27 9.41
N PRO A 49 -14.94 -0.56 9.02
CA PRO A 49 -15.75 0.41 8.29
C PRO A 49 -15.92 1.66 9.16
N TYR A 50 -15.87 2.84 8.56
CA TYR A 50 -16.05 4.12 9.26
C TYR A 50 -15.08 4.33 10.43
N SER A 51 -13.85 3.81 10.32
CA SER A 51 -12.74 4.15 11.22
C SER A 51 -11.69 5.00 10.49
N PRO A 52 -11.91 6.32 10.35
CA PRO A 52 -10.94 7.23 9.72
C PRO A 52 -9.54 7.14 10.37
N SER A 53 -9.49 6.92 11.68
CA SER A 53 -8.23 6.81 12.43
C SER A 53 -7.34 5.66 11.97
N SER A 54 -7.91 4.57 11.43
CA SER A 54 -7.17 3.38 11.01
C SER A 54 -6.29 3.62 9.76
N ASN A 55 -6.60 4.64 8.95
CA ASN A 55 -5.82 5.03 7.78
C ASN A 55 -4.87 6.21 8.05
N GLY A 56 -4.88 6.76 9.26
CA GLY A 56 -4.22 8.03 9.58
C GLY A 56 -2.73 8.07 9.25
N MET A 57 -2.02 6.93 9.37
CA MET A 57 -0.60 6.88 8.99
C MET A 57 -0.38 7.06 7.48
N ALA A 58 -1.20 6.41 6.65
CA ALA A 58 -1.11 6.54 5.19
C ALA A 58 -1.53 7.94 4.74
N GLU A 59 -2.60 8.49 5.33
CA GLU A 59 -3.09 9.83 5.05
C GLU A 59 -2.08 10.91 5.46
N ALA A 60 -1.47 10.78 6.64
CA ALA A 60 -0.42 11.68 7.10
C ALA A 60 0.81 11.64 6.18
N PHE A 61 1.23 10.44 5.77
CA PHE A 61 2.33 10.28 4.81
C PHE A 61 2.03 10.99 3.48
N VAL A 62 0.86 10.76 2.89
CA VAL A 62 0.45 11.41 1.64
C VAL A 62 0.34 12.92 1.82
N GLY A 63 -0.18 13.38 2.95
CA GLY A 63 -0.27 14.81 3.27
C GLY A 63 1.10 15.47 3.31
N THR A 64 2.08 14.86 3.99
CA THR A 64 3.46 15.36 4.04
C THR A 64 4.14 15.29 2.68
N PHE A 65 3.98 14.19 1.94
CA PHE A 65 4.53 14.06 0.59
C PHE A 65 3.98 15.14 -0.36
N LYS A 66 2.67 15.40 -0.32
CA LYS A 66 2.07 16.45 -1.15
C LYS A 66 2.59 17.84 -0.78
N ARG A 67 2.56 18.17 0.52
CA ARG A 67 2.93 19.49 1.02
C ARG A 67 4.40 19.83 0.79
N ASP A 68 5.29 18.89 1.12
CA ASP A 68 6.71 19.17 1.26
C ASP A 68 7.50 18.75 0.00
N TYR A 69 6.91 17.95 -0.88
CA TYR A 69 7.54 17.55 -2.14
C TYR A 69 6.75 18.01 -3.36
N VAL A 70 5.48 17.58 -3.51
CA VAL A 70 4.72 17.84 -4.76
C VAL A 70 4.43 19.33 -4.97
N TYR A 71 4.02 20.05 -3.93
CA TYR A 71 3.61 21.45 -4.07
C TYR A 71 4.77 22.46 -4.10
N VAL A 72 6.01 22.00 -3.87
CA VAL A 72 7.21 22.85 -3.87
C VAL A 72 8.16 22.55 -5.04
N ASN A 73 7.89 21.51 -5.85
CA ASN A 73 8.73 21.12 -6.98
C ASN A 73 7.92 21.00 -8.28
N ASP A 74 8.54 21.34 -9.42
CA ASP A 74 7.97 21.12 -10.75
C ASP A 74 8.04 19.62 -11.12
N CYS A 75 6.93 18.91 -10.86
CA CYS A 75 6.77 17.48 -11.08
C CYS A 75 6.51 17.16 -12.57
N ASN A 76 7.44 17.55 -13.46
CA ASN A 76 7.28 17.47 -14.93
C ASN A 76 7.34 16.04 -15.50
N SER A 77 7.93 15.09 -14.78
CA SER A 77 7.93 13.66 -15.12
C SER A 77 7.83 12.80 -13.85
N ALA A 78 7.33 11.58 -14.00
CA ALA A 78 7.23 10.55 -12.96
C ALA A 78 8.27 9.42 -13.14
N ASP A 79 9.19 9.56 -14.11
CA ASP A 79 10.28 8.62 -14.39
C ASP A 79 11.41 8.68 -13.36
#